data_AF-A0AB94IVR5-F1
#
_entry.id   AF-A0AB94IVR5-F1
#
_cell.length_a   1.000
_cell.length_b   1.000
_cell.length_c   1.000
_cell.angle_alpha   90.00
_cell.angle_beta   90.00
_cell.angle_gamma   90.00
#
_symmetry.space_group_name_H-M   'P 1'
#
loop_
_entity.id
_entity.type
_entity.pdbx_description
1 polymer ?
#
loop_
_entity_poly.entity_id
_entity_poly.type
_entity_poly.pdbx_seq_one_letter_code
_entity_poly.pdbx_strand_id
1 'polypeptide(L)'
;MTRRLAVFEAFLGVLLALTPFVLWPVCSMPKPDGGHMLCWYSGILITAIGVLVVLFSILAWWKSWSFLLAAAAALLAWLAPNDIIHIAGTGWAVGLCGMANHACRAVTMPVVGWIVLAIVLIGIAGLVSGFVGKR
;
A
#
# COMPACT_ATOMS: atom_id res chain seq x y z
N MET A 1 -1.56 21.39 -11.96
CA MET A 1 -2.41 20.19 -11.72
C MET A 1 -1.63 19.10 -10.99
N THR A 2 -0.45 18.72 -11.49
CA THR A 2 0.45 17.72 -10.90
C THR A 2 0.75 17.89 -9.40
N ARG A 3 1.02 19.11 -8.91
CA ARG A 3 1.27 19.34 -7.47
C ARG A 3 0.07 19.00 -6.57
N ARG A 4 -1.16 19.29 -7.03
CA ARG A 4 -2.38 18.94 -6.28
C ARG A 4 -2.56 17.43 -6.24
N LEU A 5 -2.35 16.75 -7.37
CA LEU A 5 -2.39 15.28 -7.46
C LEU A 5 -1.35 14.63 -6.54
N ALA A 6 -0.12 15.15 -6.50
CA ALA A 6 0.92 14.67 -5.60
C ALA A 6 0.55 14.83 -4.11
N VAL A 7 -0.11 15.94 -3.74
CA VAL A 7 -0.59 16.13 -2.35
C VAL A 7 -1.68 15.10 -2.00
N PHE A 8 -2.62 14.86 -2.91
CA PHE A 8 -3.66 13.84 -2.72
C PHE A 8 -3.06 12.42 -2.65
N GLU A 9 -2.08 12.10 -3.50
CA GLU A 9 -1.36 10.83 -3.47
C GLU A 9 -0.58 10.63 -2.17
N ALA A 10 0.10 11.67 -1.69
CA ALA A 10 0.79 11.64 -0.40
C ALA A 10 -0.20 11.40 0.75
N PHE A 11 -1.37 12.04 0.72
CA PHE A 11 -2.43 11.80 1.71
C PHE A 11 -2.90 10.34 1.68
N LEU A 12 -3.13 9.76 0.50
CA LEU A 12 -3.47 8.34 0.37
C LEU A 12 -2.33 7.42 0.82
N GLY A 13 -1.07 7.77 0.56
CA GLY A 13 0.09 7.04 1.05
C GLY A 13 0.16 7.01 2.58
N VAL A 14 -0.15 8.13 3.25
CA VAL A 14 -0.25 8.19 4.71
C VAL A 14 -1.41 7.31 5.22
N LEU A 15 -2.59 7.38 4.59
CA LEU A 15 -3.70 6.51 4.93
C LEU A 15 -3.34 5.02 4.77
N LEU A 16 -2.68 4.66 3.66
CA LEU A 16 -2.20 3.31 3.42
C LEU A 16 -1.23 2.86 4.52
N ALA A 17 -0.30 3.74 4.92
CA ALA A 17 0.69 3.45 5.93
C ALA A 17 0.07 3.19 7.32
N LEU A 18 -0.96 3.95 7.67
CA LEU A 18 -1.69 3.87 8.94
C LEU A 18 -2.74 2.76 8.98
N THR A 19 -3.19 2.30 7.81
CA THR A 19 -4.27 1.30 7.69
C THR A 19 -4.02 0.04 8.53
N PRO A 20 -2.88 -0.66 8.41
CA PRO A 20 -2.70 -1.97 9.05
C PRO A 20 -2.47 -1.95 10.57
N PHE A 21 -2.13 -0.81 11.18
CA PHE A 21 -1.83 -0.76 12.62
C PHE A 21 -2.62 0.28 13.42
N VAL A 22 -3.25 1.25 12.75
CA VAL A 22 -3.95 2.36 13.43
C VAL A 22 -5.42 2.38 13.05
N LEU A 23 -5.74 2.38 11.76
CA LEU A 23 -7.13 2.58 11.31
C LEU A 23 -7.93 1.27 11.30
N TRP A 24 -7.37 0.22 10.69
CA TRP A 24 -7.97 -1.11 10.59
C TRP A 24 -6.93 -2.17 10.95
N PRO A 25 -6.63 -2.32 12.25
CA PRO A 25 -5.50 -3.11 12.70
C PRO A 25 -5.60 -4.56 12.23
N VAL A 26 -4.50 -5.05 11.65
CA VAL A 26 -4.29 -6.47 11.39
C VAL A 26 -4.09 -7.22 12.70
N CYS A 27 -4.18 -8.55 12.66
CA CYS A 27 -3.95 -9.39 13.83
C CYS A 27 -2.54 -9.15 14.41
N SER A 28 -2.48 -8.49 15.56
CA SER A 28 -1.26 -8.19 16.31
C SER A 28 -0.96 -9.22 17.40
N MET A 29 -1.89 -10.16 17.63
CA MET A 29 -1.70 -11.21 18.62
C MET A 29 -0.57 -12.15 18.19
N PRO A 30 0.37 -12.45 19.11
CA PRO A 30 1.36 -13.48 18.86
C PRO A 30 0.67 -14.84 18.74
N LYS A 31 1.25 -15.70 17.90
CA LYS A 31 0.89 -17.10 17.76
C LYS A 31 1.27 -17.85 19.06
N PRO A 32 0.67 -19.02 19.37
CA PRO A 32 0.96 -19.74 20.62
C PRO A 32 2.44 -20.15 20.82
N ASP A 33 3.22 -20.18 19.75
CA ASP A 33 4.68 -20.40 19.73
C ASP A 33 5.48 -19.12 19.98
N GLY A 34 4.83 -17.99 20.28
CA GLY A 34 5.44 -16.68 20.51
C GLY A 34 5.80 -15.91 19.23
N GLY A 35 5.56 -16.48 18.05
CA GLY A 35 5.84 -15.85 16.75
C GLY A 35 4.76 -14.87 16.30
N HIS A 36 5.03 -14.10 15.25
CA HIS A 36 4.03 -13.23 14.61
C HIS A 36 3.24 -13.95 13.53
N MET A 37 1.97 -13.58 13.36
CA MET A 37 1.12 -14.10 12.29
C MET A 37 1.54 -13.53 10.92
N LEU A 38 1.20 -14.22 9.83
CA LEU A 38 1.42 -13.75 8.45
C LEU A 38 0.86 -12.34 8.21
N CYS A 39 -0.32 -12.07 8.79
CA CYS A 39 -1.02 -10.78 8.73
C CYS A 39 -0.19 -9.61 9.30
N TRP A 40 0.68 -9.88 10.27
CA TRP A 40 1.56 -8.87 10.86
C TRP A 40 2.66 -8.46 9.88
N TYR A 41 3.31 -9.42 9.20
CA TYR A 41 4.29 -9.14 8.16
C TYR A 41 3.67 -8.42 6.96
N SER A 42 2.45 -8.81 6.57
CA SER A 42 1.65 -8.06 5.58
C SER A 42 1.39 -6.63 6.01
N GLY A 43 1.06 -6.40 7.29
CA GLY A 43 0.88 -5.07 7.84
C GLY A 43 2.14 -4.22 7.74
N ILE A 44 3.31 -4.77 8.09
CA ILE A 44 4.60 -4.09 7.94
C ILE A 44 4.88 -3.74 6.48
N LEU A 45 4.64 -4.66 5.56
CA LEU A 45 4.83 -4.43 4.13
C LEU A 45 3.96 -3.28 3.63
N ILE A 46 2.66 -3.30 3.97
CA ILE A 46 1.71 -2.24 3.60
C ILE A 46 2.15 -0.90 4.19
N THR A 47 2.60 -0.87 5.45
CA THR A 47 3.12 0.35 6.08
C THR A 47 4.35 0.88 5.36
N ALA A 48 5.34 0.02 5.09
CA ALA A 48 6.55 0.40 4.38
C ALA A 48 6.25 0.94 2.97
N ILE A 49 5.32 0.31 2.25
CA ILE A 49 4.88 0.77 0.93
C ILE A 49 4.12 2.10 1.03
N GLY A 50 3.25 2.29 2.02
CA GLY A 50 2.59 3.57 2.24
C GLY A 50 3.59 4.71 2.43
N VAL A 51 4.66 4.48 3.20
CA VAL A 51 5.78 5.43 3.34
C VAL A 51 6.49 5.66 2.00
N LEU A 52 6.76 4.61 1.22
CA LEU A 52 7.37 4.74 -0.12
C LEU A 52 6.49 5.56 -1.07
N VAL A 53 5.17 5.37 -1.05
CA VAL A 53 4.22 6.17 -1.84
C VAL A 53 4.32 7.65 -1.47
N VAL A 54 4.42 7.99 -0.19
CA VAL A 54 4.64 9.38 0.26
C VAL A 54 5.95 9.94 -0.28
N LEU A 55 7.04 9.18 -0.22
CA LEU A 55 8.34 9.60 -0.76
C LEU A 55 8.28 9.83 -2.28
N PHE A 56 7.63 8.95 -3.03
CA PHE A 56 7.44 9.11 -4.48
C PHE A 56 6.51 10.27 -4.83
N SER A 57 5.52 10.57 -3.98
CA SER A 57 4.64 11.73 -4.12
C SER A 57 5.43 13.04 -3.97
N ILE A 58 6.37 13.10 -3.03
CA ILE A 58 7.28 14.25 -2.89
C ILE A 58 8.18 14.37 -4.13
N LEU A 59 8.72 13.25 -4.60
CA LEU A 59 9.55 13.22 -5.81
C LEU A 59 8.78 13.68 -7.08
N ALA A 60 7.46 13.51 -7.08
CA ALA A 60 6.58 13.88 -8.20
C ALA A 60 6.57 15.39 -8.48
N TRP A 61 7.02 16.21 -7.52
CA TRP A 61 7.17 17.65 -7.72
C TRP A 61 8.28 18.00 -8.70
N TRP A 62 9.30 17.15 -8.84
CA TRP A 62 10.39 17.33 -9.79
C TRP A 62 10.29 16.39 -10.99
N LYS A 63 9.78 15.19 -10.79
CA LYS A 63 9.80 14.11 -11.78
C LYS A 63 8.44 13.43 -11.87
N SER A 64 7.66 13.75 -12.91
CA SER A 64 6.33 13.17 -13.13
C SER A 64 6.29 11.65 -13.34
N TRP A 65 7.43 11.00 -13.62
CA TRP A 65 7.48 9.54 -13.70
C TRP A 65 7.40 8.86 -12.32
N SER A 66 7.59 9.58 -11.21
CA SER A 66 7.49 8.99 -9.87
C SER A 66 6.05 8.58 -9.51
N PHE A 67 5.03 9.18 -10.14
CA PHE A 67 3.63 8.71 -10.05
C PHE A 67 3.48 7.24 -10.48
N LEU A 68 4.28 6.79 -11.45
CA LEU A 68 4.26 5.40 -11.91
C LEU A 68 4.93 4.47 -10.89
N LEU A 69 5.99 4.94 -10.22
CA LEU A 69 6.61 4.19 -9.11
C LEU A 69 5.68 4.08 -7.90
N ALA A 70 4.98 5.15 -7.55
CA ALA A 70 4.00 5.15 -6.47
C ALA A 70 2.85 4.18 -6.75
N ALA A 71 2.29 4.21 -7.97
CA ALA A 71 1.26 3.26 -8.40
C ALA A 71 1.75 1.81 -8.37
N ALA A 72 2.96 1.54 -8.89
CA ALA A 72 3.54 0.20 -8.88
C ALA A 72 3.80 -0.31 -7.45
N ALA A 73 4.34 0.54 -6.57
CA ALA A 73 4.55 0.20 -5.17
C ALA A 73 3.22 -0.09 -4.46
N ALA A 74 2.20 0.78 -4.64
CA ALA A 74 0.88 0.59 -4.06
C ALA A 74 0.23 -0.73 -4.52
N LEU A 75 0.37 -1.09 -5.80
CA LEU A 75 -0.09 -2.39 -6.31
C LEU A 75 0.56 -3.57 -5.58
N LEU A 76 1.88 -3.50 -5.30
CA LEU A 76 2.57 -4.55 -4.54
C LEU A 76 2.01 -4.70 -3.12
N ALA A 77 1.58 -3.61 -2.47
CA ALA A 77 0.95 -3.66 -1.14
C ALA A 77 -0.39 -4.41 -1.14
N TRP A 78 -1.04 -4.54 -2.29
CA TRP A 78 -2.27 -5.32 -2.41
C TRP A 78 -2.01 -6.74 -2.96
N LEU A 79 -1.13 -6.88 -3.96
CA LEU A 79 -0.81 -8.16 -4.59
C LEU A 79 -0.13 -9.15 -3.64
N ALA A 80 0.81 -8.68 -2.82
CA ALA A 80 1.59 -9.55 -1.95
C ALA A 80 0.75 -10.15 -0.81
N PRO A 81 -0.07 -9.39 -0.06
CA PRO A 81 -0.93 -9.98 0.97
C PRO A 81 -2.00 -10.94 0.40
N ASN A 82 -2.47 -10.70 -0.83
CA ASN A 82 -3.42 -11.59 -1.51
C ASN A 82 -2.77 -12.87 -2.08
N ASP A 83 -1.49 -13.10 -1.81
CA ASP A 83 -0.71 -14.28 -2.25
C ASP A 83 -0.66 -14.45 -3.79
N ILE A 84 -0.93 -13.38 -4.54
CA ILE A 84 -0.72 -13.33 -5.99
C ILE A 84 0.79 -13.26 -6.27
N ILE A 85 1.52 -12.53 -5.41
CA ILE A 85 2.98 -12.50 -5.39
C ILE A 85 3.42 -13.06 -4.04
N HIS A 86 3.99 -14.27 -4.07
CA HIS A 86 4.46 -14.91 -2.85
C HIS A 86 5.76 -14.24 -2.38
N ILE A 87 5.68 -13.50 -1.27
CA ILE A 87 6.84 -12.89 -0.60
C ILE A 87 7.06 -13.60 0.72
N ALA A 88 8.05 -14.49 0.75
CA ALA A 88 8.45 -15.22 1.94
C ALA A 88 9.97 -15.27 2.07
N GLY A 89 10.45 -15.31 3.31
CA GLY A 89 11.84 -15.49 3.67
C GLY A 89 12.00 -16.56 4.74
N THR A 90 13.22 -16.71 5.26
CA THR A 90 13.50 -17.68 6.33
C THR A 90 12.84 -17.24 7.64
N GLY A 91 11.68 -17.81 7.95
CA GLY A 91 10.95 -17.57 9.20
C GLY A 91 9.92 -16.44 9.15
N TRP A 92 9.68 -15.82 7.99
CA TRP A 92 8.61 -14.84 7.81
C TRP A 92 7.96 -14.99 6.44
N ALA A 93 6.66 -14.75 6.37
CA ALA A 93 5.93 -14.74 5.11
C ALA A 93 4.83 -13.69 5.16
N VAL A 94 4.67 -12.99 4.04
CA VAL A 94 3.56 -12.07 3.81
C VAL A 94 2.37 -12.92 3.39
N GLY A 95 1.24 -12.68 4.03
CA GLY A 95 0.01 -13.37 3.69
C GLY A 95 -1.16 -12.97 4.56
N LEU A 96 -2.31 -13.54 4.21
CA LEU A 96 -3.56 -13.30 4.90
C LEU A 96 -3.87 -14.37 5.93
N CYS A 97 -4.79 -14.00 6.81
CA CYS A 97 -5.29 -14.87 7.85
C CYS A 97 -6.17 -15.93 7.16
N GLY A 98 -5.98 -17.21 7.53
CA GLY A 98 -6.56 -18.34 6.80
C GLY A 98 -8.09 -18.34 6.76
N MET A 99 -8.76 -17.85 7.82
CA MET A 99 -10.22 -17.77 7.87
C MET A 99 -10.72 -16.44 7.28
N ALA A 100 -11.75 -16.52 6.44
CA ALA A 100 -12.35 -15.38 5.74
C ALA A 100 -12.96 -14.32 6.67
N ASN A 101 -13.41 -14.73 7.85
CA ASN A 101 -14.16 -13.87 8.78
C ASN A 101 -13.28 -13.01 9.69
N HIS A 102 -11.94 -13.14 9.62
CA HIS A 102 -11.06 -12.30 10.42
C HIS A 102 -10.99 -10.87 9.87
N ALA A 103 -10.90 -9.90 10.78
CA ALA A 103 -10.87 -8.46 10.47
C ALA A 103 -9.82 -8.10 9.40
N CYS A 104 -8.66 -8.77 9.41
CA CYS A 104 -7.61 -8.59 8.40
C CYS A 104 -8.13 -8.83 6.96
N ARG A 105 -8.90 -9.90 6.75
CA ARG A 105 -9.42 -10.29 5.42
C ARG A 105 -10.77 -9.65 5.11
N ALA A 106 -11.63 -9.51 6.11
CA ALA A 106 -12.98 -8.97 5.94
C ALA A 106 -13.03 -7.44 5.84
N VAL A 107 -12.07 -6.73 6.46
CA VAL A 107 -12.11 -5.26 6.55
C VAL A 107 -10.82 -4.62 6.05
N THR A 108 -9.66 -5.01 6.59
CA THR A 108 -8.39 -4.33 6.27
C THR A 108 -8.02 -4.46 4.79
N MET A 109 -8.05 -5.66 4.21
CA MET A 109 -7.69 -5.87 2.80
C MET A 109 -8.63 -5.19 1.79
N PRO A 110 -9.97 -5.23 1.96
CA PRO A 110 -10.86 -4.45 1.11
C PRO A 110 -10.55 -2.95 1.16
N VAL A 111 -10.30 -2.39 2.35
CA VAL A 111 -9.95 -0.97 2.51
C VAL A 111 -8.62 -0.65 1.83
N VAL A 112 -7.58 -1.48 2.05
CA VAL A 112 -6.29 -1.36 1.35
C VAL A 112 -6.50 -1.40 -0.17
N GLY A 113 -7.34 -2.29 -0.67
CA GLY A 113 -7.68 -2.38 -2.09
C GLY A 113 -8.29 -1.10 -2.65
N TRP A 114 -9.23 -0.48 -1.93
CA TRP A 114 -9.81 0.81 -2.35
C TRP A 114 -8.79 1.95 -2.33
N ILE A 115 -7.91 2.01 -1.33
CA ILE A 115 -6.85 3.01 -1.25
C ILE A 115 -5.86 2.83 -2.40
N VAL A 116 -5.42 1.59 -2.66
CA VAL A 116 -4.50 1.26 -3.75
C VAL A 116 -5.12 1.59 -5.10
N LEU A 117 -6.40 1.27 -5.33
CA LEU A 117 -7.11 1.64 -6.56
C LEU A 117 -7.10 3.17 -6.77
N ALA A 118 -7.39 3.94 -5.71
CA ALA A 118 -7.35 5.39 -5.77
C ALA A 118 -5.94 5.93 -6.09
N ILE A 119 -4.89 5.37 -5.47
CA ILE A 119 -3.49 5.73 -5.77
C ILE A 119 -3.17 5.44 -7.24
N VAL A 120 -3.55 4.28 -7.77
CA VAL A 120 -3.29 3.92 -9.18
C VAL A 120 -3.99 4.88 -10.15
N LEU A 121 -5.26 5.22 -9.89
CA LEU A 121 -5.99 6.17 -10.73
C LEU A 121 -5.36 7.57 -10.71
N ILE A 122 -4.92 8.03 -9.53
CA ILE A 122 -4.20 9.30 -9.39
C ILE A 122 -2.84 9.23 -10.09
N GLY A 123 -2.12 8.13 -9.98
CA GLY A 123 -0.83 7.92 -10.63
C GLY A 123 -0.94 8.01 -12.16
N ILE A 124 -1.96 7.40 -12.75
CA ILE A 124 -2.24 7.50 -14.19
C ILE A 124 -2.58 8.95 -14.58
N ALA A 125 -3.47 9.62 -13.84
CA ALA A 125 -3.83 11.01 -14.11
C ALA A 125 -2.63 11.98 -13.93
N GLY A 126 -1.78 11.73 -12.93
CA GLY A 126 -0.55 12.46 -12.65
C GLY A 126 0.47 12.30 -13.77
N LEU A 127 0.61 11.09 -14.30
CA LEU A 127 1.47 10.80 -15.44
C LEU A 127 0.97 11.50 -16.71
N VAL A 128 -0.32 11.32 -17.05
CA VAL A 128 -0.92 11.95 -18.25
C VAL A 128 -0.81 13.47 -18.16
N SER A 129 -1.15 14.08 -17.03
CA SER A 129 -1.04 15.53 -16.86
C SER A 129 0.42 16.03 -16.88
N GLY A 130 1.37 15.23 -16.40
CA GLY A 130 2.80 15.53 -16.46
C GLY A 130 3.41 15.42 -17.86
N PHE A 131 2.89 14.55 -18.72
CA PHE A 131 3.31 14.44 -20.13
C PHE A 131 2.58 15.42 -21.05
N VAL A 132 1.27 15.60 -20.87
CA VAL A 132 0.43 16.49 -21.71
C VAL A 132 0.68 17.96 -21.37
N GLY A 133 0.89 18.29 -20.08
CA GLY A 133 1.15 19.66 -19.63
C GLY A 133 2.59 20.16 -19.83
N LYS A 134 3.45 19.35 -20.47
CA LYS A 134 4.85 19.71 -20.80
C LYS A 134 5.02 20.18 -22.25
N ARG A 135 3.94 20.64 -22.89
CA ARG A 135 3.98 21.41 -24.14
C ARG A 135 3.88 22.89 -23.86
#